data_AF-A0A7X7QUG2-F1
#
_entry.id   AF-A0A7X7QUG2-F1
#
_cell.length_a   1.000
_cell.length_b   1.000
_cell.length_c   1.000
_cell.angle_alpha   90.00
_cell.angle_beta   90.00
_cell.angle_gamma   90.00
#
_symmetry.space_group_name_H-M   'P 1'
#
loop_
_entity.id
_entity.type
_entity.pdbx_description
1 polymer ?
#
loop_
_entity_poly.entity_id
_entity_poly.type
_entity_poly.pdbx_seq_one_letter_code
_entity_poly.pdbx_strand_id
1 'polypeptide(L)'
;MKELIKERIHRSDDIIENLIEGQCLDKNSFYYGAVIDHTTGYAEPSRGISIAGYFILKYCLPDSKFYNYDLFLERAIIAIKYSLKRLHADNTFDLTCTNPHDPTSIAFSVRIVAPALRLLKRHMEKKDDVKKIEIDTHNALVDFLTKSVDGMVGNGFHTPNHRWVVASALALDMNILGMPELIDEINKYLDEGIDCDECGEYAERSISIYNLTNNESLIILAHELNRPDLLEHVKRNLYMTTKYFEPDGT
;
A
#
# COMPACT_ATOMS: atom_id res chain seq x y z
N MET A 1 -17.25 16.33 4.22
CA MET A 1 -16.03 15.66 3.72
C MET A 1 -14.77 16.12 4.45
N LYS A 2 -14.41 17.42 4.46
CA LYS A 2 -13.21 17.90 5.17
C LYS A 2 -13.16 17.53 6.66
N GLU A 3 -14.25 17.75 7.39
CA GLU A 3 -14.33 17.39 8.82
C GLU A 3 -14.21 15.88 9.06
N LEU A 4 -14.80 15.05 8.19
CA LEU A 4 -14.67 13.60 8.26
C LEU A 4 -13.21 13.16 8.06
N ILE A 5 -12.48 13.79 7.14
CA ILE A 5 -11.05 13.51 6.91
C ILE A 5 -10.24 13.84 8.17
N LYS A 6 -10.46 15.01 8.77
CA LYS A 6 -9.81 15.41 10.02
C LYS A 6 -10.09 14.44 11.16
N GLU A 7 -11.35 14.07 11.34
CA GLU A 7 -11.77 13.09 12.34
C GLU A 7 -11.05 11.74 12.14
N ARG A 8 -10.91 11.28 10.89
CA ARG A 8 -10.18 10.05 10.55
C ARG A 8 -8.67 10.17 10.80
N ILE A 9 -8.07 11.33 10.57
CA ILE A 9 -6.66 11.59 10.89
C ILE A 9 -6.44 11.49 12.40
N HIS A 10 -7.26 12.17 13.20
CA HIS A 10 -7.14 12.13 14.67
C HIS A 10 -7.34 10.71 15.21
N ARG A 11 -8.38 9.99 14.77
CA ARG A 11 -8.61 8.60 15.21
C ARG A 11 -7.47 7.65 14.86
N SER A 12 -6.78 7.89 13.74
CA SER A 12 -5.64 7.07 13.37
C SER A 12 -4.36 7.47 14.10
N ASP A 13 -4.26 8.66 14.70
CA ASP A 13 -3.08 9.02 15.51
C ASP A 13 -2.93 8.09 16.73
N ASP A 14 -4.04 7.72 17.38
CA ASP A 14 -4.02 6.81 18.55
C ASP A 14 -3.57 5.39 18.19
N ILE A 15 -3.89 4.93 16.98
CA ILE A 15 -3.47 3.61 16.48
C ILE A 15 -1.96 3.61 16.17
N ILE A 16 -1.44 4.72 15.66
CA ILE A 16 -0.03 4.82 15.25
C ILE A 16 0.92 4.91 16.46
N GLU A 17 0.47 5.39 17.62
CA GLU A 17 1.26 5.33 18.86
C GLU A 17 1.61 3.89 19.24
N ASN A 18 0.65 2.96 19.13
CA ASN A 18 0.93 1.55 19.39
C ASN A 18 1.98 0.98 18.41
N LEU A 19 2.01 1.45 17.17
CA LEU A 19 3.01 1.01 16.19
C LEU A 19 4.40 1.59 16.45
N ILE A 20 4.50 2.85 16.87
CA ILE A 20 5.80 3.47 17.17
C ILE A 20 6.41 2.89 18.46
N GLU A 21 5.59 2.60 19.46
CA GLU A 21 6.01 1.95 20.71
C GLU A 21 6.34 0.47 20.51
N GLY A 22 5.56 -0.23 19.67
CA GLY A 22 5.75 -1.65 19.37
C GLY A 22 6.86 -1.96 18.37
N GLN A 23 7.49 -0.95 17.74
CA GLN A 23 8.58 -1.20 16.79
C GLN A 23 9.79 -1.79 17.52
N CYS A 24 10.33 -2.89 17.01
CA CYS A 24 11.52 -3.52 17.57
C CYS A 24 12.77 -2.67 17.25
N LEU A 25 13.45 -2.18 18.28
CA LEU A 25 14.62 -1.30 18.17
C LEU A 25 15.92 -1.93 18.68
N ASP A 26 15.86 -3.19 19.10
CA ASP A 26 17.06 -3.96 19.39
C ASP A 26 17.79 -4.27 18.07
N LYS A 27 18.96 -3.66 17.89
CA LYS A 27 19.78 -3.81 16.67
C LYS A 27 20.27 -5.23 16.43
N ASN A 28 20.28 -6.07 17.46
CA ASN A 28 20.67 -7.48 17.36
C ASN A 28 19.48 -8.40 17.06
N SER A 29 18.25 -7.88 17.12
CA SER A 29 17.05 -8.63 16.81
C SER A 29 16.92 -8.86 15.30
N PHE A 30 16.49 -10.06 14.94
CA PHE A 30 16.05 -10.39 13.58
C PHE A 30 14.91 -9.48 13.09
N TYR A 31 14.11 -8.96 14.01
CA TYR A 31 12.96 -8.09 13.72
C TYR A 31 13.29 -6.59 13.82
N TYR A 32 14.55 -6.18 13.90
CA TYR A 32 14.94 -4.77 14.02
C TYR A 32 14.30 -3.91 12.92
N GLY A 33 13.35 -3.06 13.32
CA GLY A 33 12.58 -2.16 12.47
C GLY A 33 11.16 -2.57 12.13
N ALA A 34 10.74 -3.79 12.48
CA ALA A 34 9.36 -4.24 12.32
C ALA A 34 8.57 -4.14 13.63
N VAL A 35 7.25 -4.32 13.52
CA VAL A 35 6.36 -4.57 14.66
C VAL A 35 5.97 -6.04 14.62
N ILE A 36 6.31 -6.79 15.67
CA ILE A 36 6.00 -8.22 15.77
C ILE A 36 4.50 -8.36 16.02
N ASP A 37 3.85 -9.23 15.27
CA ASP A 37 2.46 -9.57 15.51
C ASP A 37 2.38 -10.52 16.72
N HIS A 38 1.63 -10.11 17.75
CA HIS A 38 1.54 -10.86 19.01
C HIS A 38 0.79 -12.19 18.87
N THR A 39 -0.07 -12.33 17.85
CA THR A 39 -0.85 -13.55 17.61
C THR A 39 0.00 -14.62 16.92
N THR A 40 0.80 -14.23 15.94
CA THR A 40 1.65 -15.15 15.17
C THR A 40 3.05 -15.32 15.76
N GLY A 41 3.54 -14.34 16.52
CA GLY A 41 4.87 -14.34 17.15
C GLY A 41 6.01 -13.94 16.23
N TYR A 42 5.72 -13.48 15.01
CA TYR A 42 6.72 -13.01 14.05
C TYR A 42 6.24 -11.72 13.35
N ALA A 43 7.13 -11.08 12.60
CA ALA A 43 6.77 -9.96 11.72
C ALA A 43 6.91 -10.39 10.26
N GLU A 44 5.87 -10.17 9.46
CA GLU A 44 5.94 -10.37 8.01
C GLU A 44 6.96 -9.41 7.38
N PRO A 45 7.68 -9.84 6.32
CA PRO A 45 8.58 -8.96 5.56
C PRO A 45 7.97 -7.62 5.17
N SER A 46 6.71 -7.64 4.71
CA SER A 46 5.95 -6.46 4.28
C SER A 46 5.53 -5.52 5.42
N ARG A 47 5.65 -5.95 6.69
CA ARG A 47 5.18 -5.18 7.84
C ARG A 47 5.99 -3.89 8.02
N GLY A 48 7.30 -3.94 7.82
CA GLY A 48 8.15 -2.75 7.99
C GLY A 48 7.79 -1.64 7.00
N ILE A 49 7.62 -1.98 5.72
CA ILE A 49 7.34 -1.01 4.67
C ILE A 49 5.92 -0.44 4.82
N SER A 50 4.97 -1.28 5.24
CA SER A 50 3.60 -0.85 5.54
C SER A 50 3.55 0.18 6.67
N ILE A 51 4.23 -0.08 7.80
CA ILE A 51 4.24 0.88 8.93
C ILE A 51 5.04 2.15 8.59
N ALA A 52 6.07 2.06 7.75
CA ALA A 52 6.80 3.23 7.26
C ALA A 52 5.88 4.19 6.51
N GLY A 53 5.02 3.66 5.64
CA GLY A 53 4.00 4.43 4.93
C GLY A 53 3.13 5.23 5.91
N TYR A 54 2.65 4.59 6.98
CA TYR A 54 1.86 5.29 7.99
C TYR A 54 2.64 6.37 8.74
N PHE A 55 3.89 6.09 9.14
CA PHE A 55 4.70 7.10 9.82
C PHE A 55 4.95 8.34 8.95
N ILE A 56 5.22 8.13 7.66
CA ILE A 56 5.41 9.20 6.68
C ILE A 56 4.13 10.01 6.49
N LEU A 57 2.97 9.36 6.40
CA LEU A 57 1.68 10.04 6.33
C LEU A 57 1.47 10.96 7.53
N LYS A 58 1.73 10.47 8.76
CA LYS A 58 1.58 11.26 9.98
C LYS A 58 2.55 12.44 10.06
N TYR A 59 3.77 12.26 9.59
CA TYR A 59 4.75 13.35 9.48
C TYR A 59 4.26 14.47 8.55
N CYS A 60 3.60 14.14 7.43
CA CYS A 60 3.25 15.10 6.39
C CYS A 60 1.87 15.76 6.56
N LEU A 61 0.99 15.24 7.41
CA LEU A 61 -0.40 15.71 7.54
C LEU A 61 -0.54 16.80 8.63
N PRO A 62 -0.93 18.05 8.28
CA PRO A 62 -1.01 19.15 9.26
C PRO A 62 -1.98 18.94 10.42
N ASP A 63 -3.06 18.18 10.20
CA ASP A 63 -4.04 17.86 11.23
C ASP A 63 -3.59 16.70 12.15
N SER A 64 -2.44 16.06 11.91
CA SER A 64 -1.91 15.02 12.80
C SER A 64 -1.14 15.63 13.96
N LYS A 65 -1.25 15.04 15.15
CA LYS A 65 -0.43 15.40 16.33
C LYS A 65 1.07 15.15 16.13
N PHE A 66 1.45 14.44 15.07
CA PHE A 66 2.83 14.10 14.71
C PHE A 66 3.37 14.89 13.50
N TYR A 67 2.65 15.92 13.07
CA TYR A 67 3.06 16.76 11.95
C TYR A 67 4.47 17.33 12.15
N ASN A 68 5.36 17.11 11.17
CA ASN A 68 6.79 17.47 11.21
C ASN A 68 7.58 16.89 12.40
N TYR A 69 7.11 15.83 13.05
CA TYR A 69 7.85 15.20 14.14
C TYR A 69 8.90 14.21 13.59
N ASP A 70 10.17 14.62 13.59
CA ASP A 70 11.26 13.90 12.92
C ASP A 70 11.43 12.44 13.36
N LEU A 71 11.06 12.10 14.60
CA LEU A 71 11.06 10.72 15.10
C LEU A 71 10.29 9.77 14.16
N PHE A 72 9.20 10.23 13.54
CA PHE A 72 8.40 9.40 12.63
C PHE A 72 9.17 9.02 11.36
N LEU A 73 9.97 9.94 10.80
CA LEU A 73 10.80 9.62 9.65
C LEU A 73 12.02 8.77 10.04
N GLU A 74 12.61 9.00 11.21
CA GLU A 74 13.66 8.12 11.74
C GLU A 74 13.17 6.67 11.86
N ARG A 75 11.96 6.48 12.40
CA ARG A 75 11.30 5.18 12.56
C ARG A 75 10.89 4.58 11.21
N ALA A 76 10.45 5.40 10.28
CA ALA A 76 10.12 4.98 8.91
C ALA A 76 11.36 4.43 8.18
N ILE A 77 12.51 5.12 8.24
CA ILE A 77 13.75 4.63 7.60
C ILE A 77 14.18 3.29 8.18
N ILE A 78 14.09 3.11 9.50
CA ILE A 78 14.42 1.82 10.14
C ILE A 78 13.48 0.72 9.60
N ALA A 79 12.18 1.00 9.46
CA ALA A 79 11.19 0.04 8.97
C ALA A 79 11.31 -0.27 7.46
N ILE A 80 11.68 0.72 6.64
CA ILE A 80 11.99 0.51 5.22
C ILE A 80 13.22 -0.40 5.10
N LYS A 81 14.28 -0.12 5.85
CA LYS A 81 15.50 -0.93 5.87
C LYS A 81 15.27 -2.36 6.37
N TYR A 82 14.34 -2.56 7.30
CA TYR A 82 13.91 -3.91 7.67
C TYR A 82 13.41 -4.65 6.44
N SER A 83 12.42 -4.10 5.73
CA SER A 83 11.77 -4.78 4.61
C SER A 83 12.72 -4.99 3.44
N LEU A 84 13.56 -4.00 3.09
CA LEU A 84 14.57 -4.14 2.04
C LEU A 84 15.54 -5.31 2.29
N LYS A 85 15.89 -5.59 3.56
CA LYS A 85 16.74 -6.74 3.91
C LYS A 85 16.03 -8.09 3.83
N ARG A 86 14.70 -8.08 3.66
CA ARG A 86 13.85 -9.27 3.60
C ARG A 86 13.39 -9.61 2.19
N LEU A 87 13.73 -8.79 1.21
CA LEU A 87 13.55 -9.12 -0.20
C LEU A 87 14.39 -10.34 -0.55
N HIS A 88 13.81 -11.25 -1.32
CA HIS A 88 14.54 -12.34 -1.96
C HIS A 88 15.41 -11.81 -3.10
N ALA A 89 16.21 -12.71 -3.70
CA ALA A 89 17.07 -12.36 -4.83
C ALA A 89 16.29 -11.89 -6.07
N ASP A 90 15.02 -12.30 -6.19
CA ASP A 90 14.06 -11.87 -7.22
C ASP A 90 13.21 -10.66 -6.79
N ASN A 91 13.56 -10.00 -5.68
CA ASN A 91 12.84 -8.87 -5.10
C ASN A 91 11.38 -9.16 -4.67
N THR A 92 11.03 -10.42 -4.42
CA THR A 92 9.73 -10.77 -3.81
C THR A 92 9.82 -10.79 -2.28
N PHE A 93 8.65 -10.83 -1.61
CA PHE A 93 8.53 -11.11 -0.18
C PHE A 93 7.93 -12.49 0.04
N ASP A 94 8.22 -13.12 1.17
CA ASP A 94 7.35 -14.18 1.66
C ASP A 94 6.08 -13.59 2.27
N LEU A 95 4.96 -14.27 2.07
CA LEU A 95 3.91 -14.38 3.08
C LEU A 95 4.24 -15.60 3.94
N THR A 96 4.82 -15.35 5.11
CA THR A 96 5.53 -16.35 5.92
C THR A 96 4.70 -17.60 6.22
N CYS A 97 3.39 -17.46 6.35
CA CYS A 97 2.51 -18.58 6.67
C CYS A 97 2.19 -19.50 5.48
N THR A 98 2.21 -19.01 4.23
CA THR A 98 1.67 -19.80 3.10
C THR A 98 2.31 -19.56 1.73
N ASN A 99 2.81 -18.36 1.41
CA ASN A 99 3.25 -18.04 0.04
C ASN A 99 4.72 -17.59 0.05
N PRO A 100 5.68 -18.51 -0.14
CA PRO A 100 7.06 -18.09 -0.36
C PRO A 100 7.17 -17.37 -1.71
N HIS A 101 8.06 -16.38 -1.80
CA HIS A 101 8.27 -15.59 -3.02
C HIS A 101 6.95 -15.02 -3.63
N ASP A 102 6.15 -14.35 -2.82
CA ASP A 102 4.86 -13.75 -3.18
C ASP A 102 5.01 -12.33 -3.78
N PRO A 103 4.79 -12.16 -5.09
CA PRO A 103 4.77 -10.84 -5.72
C PRO A 103 3.58 -9.99 -5.26
N THR A 104 2.50 -10.61 -4.77
CA THR A 104 1.33 -9.88 -4.32
C THR A 104 1.60 -9.13 -3.02
N SER A 105 2.39 -9.72 -2.11
CA SER A 105 2.85 -9.06 -0.88
C SER A 105 3.64 -7.77 -1.18
N ILE A 106 4.39 -7.75 -2.29
CA ILE A 106 5.03 -6.55 -2.82
C ILE A 106 3.98 -5.56 -3.32
N ALA A 107 3.04 -5.99 -4.16
CA ALA A 107 2.01 -5.13 -4.73
C ALA A 107 1.14 -4.45 -3.65
N PHE A 108 0.74 -5.17 -2.59
CA PHE A 108 0.05 -4.57 -1.45
C PHE A 108 0.90 -3.51 -0.73
N SER A 109 2.20 -3.77 -0.58
CA SER A 109 3.13 -2.81 0.03
C SER A 109 3.24 -1.53 -0.80
N VAL A 110 3.36 -1.64 -2.13
CA VAL A 110 3.41 -0.50 -3.07
C VAL A 110 2.17 0.37 -2.91
N ARG A 111 0.97 -0.22 -2.90
CA ARG A 111 -0.30 0.51 -2.74
C ARG A 111 -0.37 1.33 -1.45
N ILE A 112 0.33 0.89 -0.38
CA ILE A 112 0.40 1.63 0.90
C ILE A 112 1.42 2.78 0.81
N VAL A 113 2.62 2.53 0.27
CA VAL A 113 3.72 3.51 0.36
C VAL A 113 3.77 4.50 -0.80
N ALA A 114 3.20 4.18 -1.97
CA ALA A 114 3.13 5.09 -3.10
C ALA A 114 2.40 6.42 -2.77
N PRO A 115 1.21 6.41 -2.12
CA PRO A 115 0.59 7.64 -1.63
C PRO A 115 1.45 8.39 -0.60
N ALA A 116 2.13 7.67 0.30
CA ALA A 116 3.00 8.26 1.30
C ALA A 116 4.21 8.97 0.67
N LEU A 117 4.84 8.36 -0.34
CA LEU A 117 5.92 8.97 -1.11
C LEU A 117 5.47 10.24 -1.83
N ARG A 118 4.32 10.19 -2.53
CA ARG A 118 3.74 11.36 -3.19
C ARG A 118 3.45 12.49 -2.21
N LEU A 119 2.95 12.15 -1.02
CA LEU A 119 2.67 13.14 0.01
C LEU A 119 3.97 13.74 0.57
N LEU A 120 4.98 12.92 0.86
CA LEU A 120 6.30 13.37 1.31
C LEU A 120 6.96 14.28 0.28
N LYS A 121 6.94 13.92 -1.00
CA LYS A 121 7.45 14.76 -2.09
C LYS A 121 6.77 16.12 -2.12
N ARG A 122 5.43 16.16 -2.07
CA ARG A 122 4.66 17.41 -2.03
C ARG A 122 4.91 18.22 -0.76
N HIS A 123 5.19 17.56 0.36
CA HIS A 123 5.53 18.22 1.63
C HIS A 123 6.90 18.90 1.54
N MET A 124 7.89 18.21 0.96
CA MET A 124 9.23 18.76 0.69
C MET A 124 9.19 19.94 -0.30
N GLU A 125 8.42 19.84 -1.38
CA GLU A 125 8.28 20.89 -2.41
C GLU A 125 7.70 22.22 -1.87
N LYS A 126 7.01 22.19 -0.73
CA LYS A 126 6.42 23.38 -0.07
C LYS A 126 7.37 24.09 0.89
N LYS A 127 8.58 23.55 1.10
CA LYS A 127 9.54 24.05 2.08
C LYS A 127 10.75 24.66 1.37
N ASP A 128 11.26 25.75 1.94
CA ASP A 128 12.52 26.34 1.49
C ASP A 128 13.75 25.55 1.98
N ASP A 129 13.64 24.93 3.16
CA ASP A 129 14.69 24.10 3.76
C ASP A 129 14.18 22.66 3.96
N VAL A 130 14.55 21.79 3.03
CA VAL A 130 14.21 20.36 3.07
C VAL A 130 15.21 19.64 3.97
N LYS A 131 14.71 18.95 5.00
CA LYS A 131 15.57 18.25 5.96
C LYS A 131 16.22 17.04 5.30
N LYS A 132 17.45 16.73 5.73
CA LYS A 132 18.18 15.53 5.30
C LYS A 132 17.38 14.24 5.51
N ILE A 133 16.66 14.12 6.63
CA ILE A 133 15.83 12.95 6.95
C ILE A 133 14.66 12.75 5.97
N GLU A 134 14.10 13.85 5.43
CA GLU A 134 13.04 13.78 4.41
C GLU A 134 13.60 13.23 3.09
N ILE A 135 14.77 13.74 2.68
CA ILE A 135 15.48 13.27 1.47
C ILE A 135 15.85 11.79 1.61
N ASP A 136 16.42 11.39 2.75
CA ASP A 136 16.85 10.02 2.98
C ASP A 136 15.66 9.05 3.02
N THR A 137 14.53 9.47 3.60
CA THR A 137 13.29 8.68 3.59
C THR A 137 12.70 8.55 2.19
N HIS A 138 12.65 9.66 1.44
CA HIS A 138 12.20 9.67 0.05
C HIS A 138 13.03 8.69 -0.80
N ASN A 139 14.37 8.76 -0.71
CA ASN A 139 15.25 7.90 -1.48
C ASN A 139 15.12 6.43 -1.09
N ALA A 140 14.91 6.12 0.20
CA ALA A 140 14.69 4.75 0.66
C ALA A 140 13.38 4.16 0.12
N LEU A 141 12.32 4.97 0.02
CA LEU A 141 11.07 4.54 -0.63
C LEU A 141 11.24 4.36 -2.13
N VAL A 142 11.93 5.26 -2.82
CA VAL A 142 12.21 5.11 -4.26
C VAL A 142 13.02 3.83 -4.52
N ASP A 143 13.99 3.51 -3.67
CA ASP A 143 14.75 2.25 -3.77
C ASP A 143 13.85 1.01 -3.61
N PHE A 144 12.93 1.03 -2.64
CA PHE A 144 11.93 -0.02 -2.47
C PHE A 144 11.02 -0.13 -3.69
N LEU A 145 10.47 0.98 -4.20
CA LEU A 145 9.57 0.97 -5.37
C LEU A 145 10.29 0.51 -6.65
N THR A 146 11.57 0.84 -6.80
CA THR A 146 12.35 0.36 -7.94
C THR A 146 12.49 -1.16 -7.89
N LYS A 147 12.75 -1.73 -6.70
CA LYS A 147 12.83 -3.18 -6.50
C LYS A 147 11.47 -3.87 -6.59
N SER A 148 10.39 -3.19 -6.20
CA SER A 148 9.05 -3.78 -6.29
C SER A 148 8.63 -4.06 -7.71
N VAL A 149 9.03 -3.23 -8.68
CA VAL A 149 8.80 -3.48 -10.10
C VAL A 149 9.39 -4.83 -10.51
N ASP A 150 10.67 -5.06 -10.21
CA ASP A 150 11.34 -6.33 -10.50
C ASP A 150 10.68 -7.52 -9.78
N GLY A 151 10.19 -7.29 -8.56
CA GLY A 151 9.48 -8.30 -7.77
C GLY A 151 8.10 -8.66 -8.31
N MET A 152 7.46 -7.78 -9.08
CA MET A 152 6.10 -8.00 -9.61
C MET A 152 6.09 -8.47 -11.06
N VAL A 153 6.92 -7.88 -11.93
CA VAL A 153 6.90 -8.17 -13.37
C VAL A 153 7.25 -9.63 -13.64
N GLY A 154 6.35 -10.35 -14.32
CA GLY A 154 6.56 -11.75 -14.72
C GLY A 154 6.43 -12.79 -13.60
N ASN A 155 6.16 -12.39 -12.34
CA ASN A 155 6.07 -13.33 -11.21
C ASN A 155 4.65 -13.84 -10.91
N GLY A 156 3.64 -13.36 -11.66
CA GLY A 156 2.26 -13.86 -11.56
C GLY A 156 1.54 -13.45 -10.27
N PHE A 157 0.56 -14.26 -9.85
CA PHE A 157 -0.30 -14.00 -8.68
C PHE A 157 -0.99 -15.29 -8.20
N HIS A 158 -1.67 -15.24 -7.05
CA HIS A 158 -2.25 -16.43 -6.40
C HIS A 158 -3.78 -16.56 -6.51
N THR A 159 -4.52 -15.45 -6.54
CA THR A 159 -6.00 -15.44 -6.54
C THR A 159 -6.56 -14.41 -7.53
N PRO A 160 -7.83 -14.50 -7.96
CA PRO A 160 -8.39 -13.63 -8.99
C PRO A 160 -8.25 -12.12 -8.73
N ASN A 161 -8.50 -11.64 -7.50
CA ASN A 161 -8.29 -10.23 -7.12
C ASN A 161 -6.83 -9.77 -7.24
N HIS A 162 -5.86 -10.65 -7.01
CA HIS A 162 -4.45 -10.28 -7.00
C HIS A 162 -3.99 -9.73 -8.36
N ARG A 163 -4.65 -10.11 -9.47
CA ARG A 163 -4.48 -9.47 -10.79
C ARG A 163 -4.61 -7.96 -10.70
N TRP A 164 -5.70 -7.50 -10.11
CA TRP A 164 -6.00 -6.07 -9.99
C TRP A 164 -5.06 -5.39 -9.00
N VAL A 165 -4.68 -6.08 -7.92
CA VAL A 165 -3.69 -5.58 -6.96
C VAL A 165 -2.33 -5.35 -7.62
N VAL A 166 -1.81 -6.33 -8.36
CA VAL A 166 -0.53 -6.22 -9.07
C VAL A 166 -0.61 -5.17 -10.17
N ALA A 167 -1.65 -5.19 -11.01
CA ALA A 167 -1.81 -4.20 -12.07
C ALA A 167 -1.89 -2.77 -11.51
N SER A 168 -2.61 -2.55 -10.41
CA SER A 168 -2.73 -1.23 -9.78
C SER A 168 -1.42 -0.76 -9.14
N ALA A 169 -0.66 -1.68 -8.54
CA ALA A 169 0.67 -1.38 -8.00
C ALA A 169 1.67 -1.02 -9.11
N LEU A 170 1.70 -1.78 -10.20
CA LEU A 170 2.53 -1.47 -11.37
C LEU A 170 2.15 -0.13 -12.00
N ALA A 171 0.86 0.22 -12.04
CA ALA A 171 0.42 1.53 -12.54
C ALA A 171 0.90 2.69 -11.65
N LEU A 172 0.93 2.50 -10.32
CA LEU A 172 1.51 3.47 -9.40
C LEU A 172 3.02 3.62 -9.63
N ASP A 173 3.75 2.52 -9.71
CA ASP A 173 5.21 2.51 -9.94
C ASP A 173 5.56 3.12 -11.30
N MET A 174 4.84 2.76 -12.36
CA MET A 174 4.97 3.33 -13.72
C MET A 174 4.98 4.85 -13.69
N ASN A 175 3.99 5.45 -13.04
CA ASN A 175 3.85 6.91 -13.00
C ASN A 175 4.79 7.59 -11.99
N ILE A 176 5.12 6.94 -10.88
CA ILE A 176 6.02 7.49 -9.86
C ILE A 176 7.47 7.48 -10.33
N LEU A 177 7.90 6.37 -10.93
CA LEU A 177 9.28 6.14 -11.38
C LEU A 177 9.52 6.61 -12.82
N GLY A 178 8.46 6.87 -13.59
CA GLY A 178 8.57 7.30 -14.99
C GLY A 178 8.99 6.16 -15.91
N MET A 179 8.38 4.97 -15.73
CA MET A 179 8.70 3.73 -16.44
C MET A 179 7.55 3.32 -17.38
N PRO A 180 7.30 4.07 -18.48
CA PRO A 180 6.13 3.87 -19.33
C PRO A 180 6.01 2.45 -19.93
N GLU A 181 7.11 1.71 -20.03
CA GLU A 181 7.16 0.33 -20.49
C GLU A 181 6.35 -0.65 -19.62
N LEU A 182 6.07 -0.29 -18.35
CA LEU A 182 5.25 -1.14 -17.47
C LEU A 182 3.81 -1.28 -17.94
N ILE A 183 3.35 -0.44 -18.88
CA ILE A 183 2.02 -0.56 -19.48
C ILE A 183 1.83 -1.92 -20.17
N ASP A 184 2.88 -2.50 -20.74
CA ASP A 184 2.81 -3.79 -21.40
C ASP A 184 2.52 -4.93 -20.41
N GLU A 185 3.11 -4.87 -19.20
CA GLU A 185 2.82 -5.84 -18.14
C GLU A 185 1.41 -5.63 -17.57
N ILE A 186 1.01 -4.37 -17.35
CA ILE A 186 -0.32 -4.02 -16.84
C ILE A 186 -1.42 -4.54 -17.79
N ASN A 187 -1.23 -4.38 -19.10
CA ASN A 187 -2.20 -4.82 -20.11
C ASN A 187 -2.37 -6.34 -20.15
N LYS A 188 -1.34 -7.14 -19.80
CA LYS A 188 -1.49 -8.61 -19.69
C LYS A 188 -2.62 -9.00 -18.73
N TYR A 189 -2.81 -8.24 -17.65
CA TYR A 189 -3.91 -8.45 -16.71
C TYR A 189 -5.22 -7.84 -17.21
N LEU A 190 -5.19 -6.62 -17.75
CA LEU A 190 -6.41 -5.91 -18.17
C LEU A 190 -7.07 -6.54 -19.40
N ASP A 191 -6.30 -7.16 -20.29
CA ASP A 191 -6.79 -7.81 -21.50
C ASP A 191 -7.60 -9.09 -21.19
N GLU A 192 -7.48 -9.64 -19.98
CA GLU A 192 -8.36 -10.72 -19.50
C GLU A 192 -9.82 -10.25 -19.29
N GLY A 193 -10.02 -8.93 -19.15
CA GLY A 193 -11.29 -8.32 -18.78
C GLY A 193 -11.54 -8.37 -17.27
N ILE A 194 -12.26 -7.35 -16.76
CA ILE A 194 -12.59 -7.28 -15.33
C ILE A 194 -13.65 -8.34 -14.99
N ASP A 195 -13.34 -9.18 -14.02
CA ASP A 195 -14.13 -10.34 -13.57
C ASP A 195 -15.31 -9.94 -12.66
N CYS A 196 -16.10 -8.96 -13.12
CA CYS A 196 -17.24 -8.39 -12.43
C CYS A 196 -18.51 -8.51 -13.27
N ASP A 197 -19.50 -9.22 -12.75
CA ASP A 197 -20.74 -9.52 -13.47
C ASP A 197 -21.71 -8.31 -13.57
N GLU A 198 -22.85 -8.52 -14.23
CA GLU A 198 -23.88 -7.48 -14.41
C GLU A 198 -24.50 -7.00 -13.08
N CYS A 199 -24.50 -7.85 -12.06
CA CYS A 199 -24.98 -7.53 -10.72
C CYS A 199 -23.94 -6.76 -9.90
N GLY A 200 -22.67 -6.77 -10.31
CA GLY A 200 -21.56 -6.12 -9.61
C GLY A 200 -20.75 -7.06 -8.72
N GLU A 201 -20.96 -8.37 -8.80
CA GLU A 201 -20.23 -9.35 -8.01
C GLU A 201 -18.90 -9.69 -8.69
N TYR A 202 -17.82 -9.72 -7.90
CA TYR A 202 -16.52 -10.18 -8.39
C TYR A 202 -16.39 -11.70 -8.26
N ALA A 203 -15.44 -12.31 -8.98
CA ALA A 203 -15.27 -13.76 -9.03
C ALA A 203 -15.15 -14.44 -7.65
N GLU A 204 -14.54 -13.78 -6.66
CA GLU A 204 -14.31 -14.36 -5.33
C GLU A 204 -15.48 -14.20 -4.35
N ARG A 205 -16.52 -13.42 -4.70
CA ARG A 205 -17.77 -13.31 -3.93
C ARG A 205 -17.57 -13.02 -2.44
N SER A 206 -16.76 -12.00 -2.13
CA SER A 206 -16.39 -11.63 -0.76
C SER A 206 -16.66 -10.15 -0.52
N ILE A 207 -17.82 -9.86 0.05
CA ILE A 207 -18.31 -8.50 0.28
C ILE A 207 -17.34 -7.68 1.15
N SER A 208 -16.75 -8.28 2.18
CA SER A 208 -16.01 -7.54 3.21
C SER A 208 -14.54 -7.29 2.86
N ILE A 209 -13.86 -8.22 2.18
CA ILE A 209 -12.40 -8.16 1.98
C ILE A 209 -12.05 -8.02 0.49
N TYR A 210 -12.49 -8.94 -0.36
CA TYR A 210 -12.01 -8.97 -1.74
C TYR A 210 -12.75 -7.99 -2.64
N ASN A 211 -14.04 -7.73 -2.40
CA ASN A 211 -14.77 -6.67 -3.10
C ASN A 211 -14.14 -5.30 -2.83
N LEU A 212 -13.76 -5.01 -1.57
CA LEU A 212 -13.00 -3.81 -1.22
C LEU A 212 -11.66 -3.76 -1.96
N THR A 213 -10.91 -4.85 -1.94
CA THR A 213 -9.58 -4.95 -2.59
C THR A 213 -9.66 -4.72 -4.10
N ASN A 214 -10.67 -5.29 -4.77
CA ASN A 214 -10.92 -5.10 -6.19
C ASN A 214 -11.33 -3.65 -6.48
N ASN A 215 -12.26 -3.10 -5.67
CA ASN A 215 -12.70 -1.73 -5.85
C ASN A 215 -11.54 -0.73 -5.71
N GLU A 216 -10.71 -0.85 -4.69
CA GLU A 216 -9.55 0.01 -4.51
C GLU A 216 -8.55 -0.10 -5.67
N SER A 217 -8.29 -1.32 -6.13
CA SER A 217 -7.39 -1.58 -7.25
C SER A 217 -7.90 -0.93 -8.54
N LEU A 218 -9.19 -1.07 -8.84
CA LEU A 218 -9.81 -0.48 -10.02
C LEU A 218 -9.91 1.05 -9.94
N ILE A 219 -10.09 1.62 -8.74
CA ILE A 219 -10.02 3.07 -8.53
C ILE A 219 -8.61 3.59 -8.84
N ILE A 220 -7.57 2.91 -8.35
CA ILE A 220 -6.17 3.26 -8.63
C ILE A 220 -5.92 3.17 -10.14
N LEU A 221 -6.26 2.05 -10.79
CA LEU A 221 -6.08 1.86 -12.23
C LEU A 221 -6.83 2.91 -13.05
N ALA A 222 -8.09 3.23 -12.69
CA ALA A 222 -8.86 4.25 -13.37
C ALA A 222 -8.16 5.62 -13.35
N HIS A 223 -7.55 5.96 -12.22
CA HIS A 223 -6.82 7.20 -12.06
C HIS A 223 -5.46 7.18 -12.77
N GLU A 224 -4.61 6.20 -12.48
CA GLU A 224 -3.24 6.12 -12.98
C GLU A 224 -3.18 5.92 -14.50
N LEU A 225 -4.19 5.28 -15.10
CA LEU A 225 -4.26 4.99 -16.53
C LEU A 225 -5.23 5.91 -17.30
N ASN A 226 -5.88 6.86 -16.62
CA ASN A 226 -6.98 7.67 -17.19
C ASN A 226 -8.09 6.82 -17.85
N ARG A 227 -8.49 5.73 -17.16
CA ARG A 227 -9.51 4.76 -17.61
C ARG A 227 -10.76 4.83 -16.72
N PRO A 228 -11.59 5.90 -16.86
CA PRO A 228 -12.75 6.10 -15.99
C PRO A 228 -13.82 5.01 -16.14
N ASP A 229 -13.81 4.26 -17.24
CA ASP A 229 -14.68 3.10 -17.48
C ASP A 229 -14.51 2.00 -16.44
N LEU A 230 -13.31 1.84 -15.85
CA LEU A 230 -13.07 0.88 -14.77
C LEU A 230 -13.90 1.20 -13.51
N LEU A 231 -14.30 2.46 -13.31
CA LEU A 231 -15.15 2.86 -12.19
C LEU A 231 -16.59 2.34 -12.32
N GLU A 232 -17.03 1.92 -13.50
CA GLU A 232 -18.37 1.35 -13.67
C GLU A 232 -18.51 -0.02 -12.98
N HIS A 233 -17.42 -0.78 -12.85
CA HIS A 233 -17.39 -2.02 -12.04
C HIS A 233 -17.50 -1.71 -10.55
N VAL A 234 -16.73 -0.70 -10.10
CA VAL A 234 -16.74 -0.23 -8.70
C VAL A 234 -18.14 0.25 -8.30
N LYS A 235 -18.78 1.08 -9.14
CA LYS A 235 -20.13 1.59 -8.88
C LYS A 235 -21.17 0.47 -8.77
N ARG A 236 -21.12 -0.52 -9.68
CA ARG A 236 -22.00 -1.69 -9.63
C ARG A 236 -21.80 -2.49 -8.35
N ASN A 237 -20.54 -2.79 -7.99
CA ASN A 237 -20.23 -3.53 -6.78
C ASN A 237 -20.69 -2.80 -5.50
N LEU A 238 -20.47 -1.48 -5.41
CA LEU A 238 -20.95 -0.69 -4.28
C LEU A 238 -22.49 -0.65 -4.21
N TYR A 239 -23.16 -0.51 -5.36
CA TYR A 239 -24.63 -0.57 -5.43
C TYR A 239 -25.16 -1.93 -4.97
N MET A 240 -24.57 -3.03 -5.44
CA MET A 240 -24.89 -4.39 -5.01
C MET A 240 -24.70 -4.56 -3.50
N THR A 241 -23.59 -4.08 -2.96
CA THR A 241 -23.31 -4.14 -1.52
C THR A 241 -24.42 -3.46 -0.71
N THR A 242 -25.02 -2.38 -1.20
CA THR A 242 -26.16 -1.74 -0.52
C THR A 242 -27.40 -2.62 -0.41
N LYS A 243 -27.51 -3.68 -1.22
CA LYS A 243 -28.64 -4.62 -1.20
C LYS A 243 -28.49 -5.73 -0.17
N TYR A 244 -27.33 -5.82 0.47
CA TYR A 244 -27.02 -6.83 1.50
C TYR A 244 -27.13 -6.28 2.93
N PHE A 245 -27.51 -5.02 3.10
CA PHE A 245 -27.88 -4.49 4.41
C PHE A 245 -29.32 -4.89 4.73
N GLU A 246 -29.55 -5.36 5.96
CA GLU A 246 -30.89 -5.54 6.45
C GLU A 246 -31.58 -4.17 6.61
N PRO A 247 -32.92 -4.08 6.39
CA PRO A 247 -33.64 -2.81 6.49
C PRO A 247 -33.54 -2.12 7.86
N ASP A 248 -33.17 -2.87 8.90
CA ASP A 248 -33.01 -2.38 10.27
C ASP A 248 -31.61 -1.83 10.59
N GLY A 249 -30.68 -1.88 9.63
CA GLY A 249 -29.32 -1.37 9.79
C GLY A 249 -28.39 -2.24 10.64
N THR A 250 -28.77 -3.50 10.85
CA THR A 250 -27.84 -4.55 11.30
C THR A 250 -27.02 -5.11 10.15
#